data_AF-A0A3P7E6S7-F1
#
_entry.id   AF-A0A3P7E6S7-F1
#
_cell.length_a   1.000
_cell.length_b   1.000
_cell.length_c   1.000
_cell.angle_alpha   90.00
_cell.angle_beta   90.00
_cell.angle_gamma   90.00
#
_symmetry.space_group_name_H-M   'P 1'
#
loop_
_entity.id
_entity.type
_entity.pdbx_description
1 polymer ?
#
loop_
_entity_poly.entity_id
_entity_poly.type
_entity_poly.pdbx_seq_one_letter_code
_entity_poly.pdbx_strand_id
1 'polypeptide(L)'
;WIANCICCISSFKSFIDKYIVFKRIFIDRYYTKKHEWVIIEGNTAIVGISDFAQAALGDIVYAELPEVGKELHAGDSVGAVESVKAASDIYSPISGTVTEKNIEVESNPSLINKSAIDKGWLYKLKVKDVNELKELMNETAYEAYKKMEEQEVAH
;
A
#
# COMPACT_ATOMS: atom_id res chain seq x y z
N TRP A 1 -10.54 -42.07 16.48
CA TRP A 1 -11.48 -41.39 15.59
C TRP A 1 -11.35 -39.89 15.80
N ILE A 2 -10.36 -39.25 15.17
CA ILE A 2 -10.25 -37.80 15.11
C ILE A 2 -10.42 -37.46 13.63
N ALA A 3 -11.67 -37.20 13.23
CA ALA A 3 -11.96 -36.71 11.91
C ALA A 3 -11.49 -35.25 11.85
N ASN A 4 -10.36 -35.02 11.18
CA ASN A 4 -9.85 -33.69 10.85
C ASN A 4 -10.89 -32.98 9.98
N CYS A 5 -11.68 -32.13 10.64
CA CYS A 5 -12.80 -31.41 10.05
C CYS A 5 -12.27 -30.23 9.23
N ILE A 6 -11.85 -30.48 7.99
CA ILE A 6 -11.39 -29.45 7.04
C ILE A 6 -12.47 -28.36 6.81
N CYS A 7 -13.75 -28.68 6.99
CA CYS A 7 -14.85 -27.71 6.90
C CYS A 7 -14.79 -26.59 7.96
N CYS A 8 -14.15 -26.82 9.11
CA CYS A 8 -14.04 -25.79 10.16
C CYS A 8 -12.96 -24.74 9.88
N ILE A 9 -11.93 -25.06 9.09
CA ILE A 9 -10.78 -24.16 8.89
C ILE A 9 -11.13 -22.98 7.97
N SER A 10 -11.95 -23.20 6.94
CA SER A 10 -12.34 -22.14 6.00
C SER A 10 -13.17 -21.03 6.67
N SER A 11 -14.07 -21.42 7.58
CA SER A 11 -14.89 -20.46 8.34
C SER A 11 -14.04 -19.61 9.29
N PHE A 12 -12.97 -20.18 9.85
CA PHE A 12 -12.05 -19.45 10.73
C PHE A 12 -11.17 -18.45 9.98
N LYS A 13 -10.65 -18.80 8.80
CA LYS A 13 -9.90 -17.85 7.94
C LYS A 13 -10.75 -16.64 7.57
N SER A 14 -11.98 -16.86 7.10
CA SER A 14 -12.92 -15.77 6.74
C SER A 14 -13.24 -14.82 7.90
N PHE A 15 -13.34 -15.36 9.12
CA PHE A 15 -13.56 -14.54 10.32
C PHE A 15 -12.34 -13.69 10.68
N ILE A 16 -11.13 -14.26 10.60
CA ILE A 16 -9.88 -13.52 10.83
C ILE A 16 -9.67 -12.45 9.76
N ASP A 17 -9.88 -12.78 8.48
CA ASP A 17 -9.72 -11.83 7.37
C ASP A 17 -10.63 -10.62 7.56
N LYS A 18 -11.91 -10.83 7.92
CA LYS A 18 -12.85 -9.72 8.24
C LYS A 18 -12.41 -8.90 9.46
N TYR A 19 -11.89 -9.53 10.51
CA TYR A 19 -11.41 -8.82 11.69
C TYR A 19 -10.17 -7.96 11.39
N ILE A 20 -9.24 -8.47 10.58
CA ILE A 20 -8.07 -7.72 10.11
C ILE A 20 -8.50 -6.51 9.28
N VAL A 21 -9.42 -6.71 8.33
CA VAL A 21 -10.00 -5.60 7.53
C VAL A 21 -10.67 -4.57 8.43
N PHE A 22 -11.49 -4.99 9.40
CA PHE A 22 -12.19 -4.08 10.31
C PHE A 22 -11.22 -3.25 11.16
N LYS A 23 -10.13 -3.86 11.65
CA LYS A 23 -9.12 -3.14 12.43
C LYS A 23 -8.47 -2.03 11.61
N ARG A 24 -8.25 -2.27 10.31
CA ARG A 24 -7.56 -1.33 9.41
C ARG A 24 -8.38 -0.08 9.07
N ILE A 25 -9.70 -0.11 9.21
CA ILE A 25 -10.58 1.06 9.07
C ILE A 25 -10.27 2.15 10.11
N PHE A 26 -9.78 1.77 11.29
CA PHE A 26 -9.47 2.71 12.38
C PHE A 26 -7.99 3.08 12.49
N ILE A 27 -7.13 2.57 11.62
CA ILE A 27 -5.70 2.90 11.67
C ILE A 27 -5.46 4.14 10.81
N ASP A 28 -4.79 5.14 11.40
CA ASP A 28 -4.41 6.35 10.71
C ASP A 28 -3.54 6.03 9.48
N ARG A 29 -3.95 6.56 8.34
CA ARG A 29 -3.26 6.46 7.07
C ARG A 29 -2.72 7.82 6.67
N TYR A 30 -1.46 7.81 6.24
CA TYR A 30 -0.76 8.98 5.76
C TYR A 30 -0.43 8.83 4.28
N TYR A 31 -0.23 9.95 3.61
CA TYR A 31 -0.07 10.03 2.18
C TYR A 31 1.06 10.98 1.78
N THR A 32 1.79 10.61 0.74
CA THR A 32 2.74 11.50 0.07
C THR A 32 2.02 12.36 -0.97
N LYS A 33 2.70 13.41 -1.45
CA LYS A 33 2.25 14.18 -2.62
C LYS A 33 2.29 13.38 -3.93
N LYS A 34 3.04 12.27 -3.96
CA LYS A 34 3.15 11.34 -5.09
C LYS A 34 2.15 10.17 -5.00
N HIS A 35 1.22 10.25 -4.04
CA HIS A 35 0.11 9.31 -3.87
C HIS A 35 0.46 7.92 -3.35
N GLU A 36 1.64 7.73 -2.77
CA GLU A 36 1.87 6.59 -1.88
C GLU A 36 1.13 6.80 -0.55
N TRP A 37 0.57 5.72 -0.01
CA TRP A 37 0.04 5.70 1.35
C TRP A 37 0.90 4.83 2.26
N VAL A 38 0.87 5.17 3.56
CA VAL A 38 1.48 4.37 4.63
C VAL A 38 0.51 4.21 5.80
N ILE A 39 0.42 2.98 6.30
CA ILE A 39 -0.35 2.60 7.50
C ILE A 39 0.64 2.07 8.53
N ILE A 40 0.53 2.52 9.78
CA ILE A 40 1.42 2.08 10.88
C ILE A 40 0.73 1.05 11.76
N GLU A 41 1.33 -0.13 11.86
CA GLU A 41 0.93 -1.21 12.75
C GLU A 41 2.06 -1.52 13.74
N GLY A 42 2.03 -0.83 14.89
CA GLY A 42 3.10 -0.93 15.88
C GLY A 42 4.41 -0.35 15.33
N ASN A 43 5.41 -1.21 15.11
CA ASN A 43 6.70 -0.83 14.52
C ASN A 43 6.83 -1.20 13.03
N THR A 44 5.73 -1.63 12.41
CA THR A 44 5.68 -2.00 11.00
C THR A 44 4.92 -0.92 10.24
N ALA A 45 5.48 -0.44 9.14
CA ALA A 45 4.77 0.40 8.19
C ALA A 45 4.40 -0.43 6.96
N ILE A 46 3.15 -0.37 6.54
CA ILE A 46 2.66 -1.02 5.31
C ILE A 46 2.47 0.08 4.28
N VAL A 47 3.05 -0.10 3.10
CA VAL A 47 3.08 0.92 2.04
C VAL A 47 2.37 0.42 0.79
N GLY A 48 1.69 1.31 0.08
CA GLY A 48 1.20 1.07 -1.28
C GLY A 48 0.88 2.37 -2.02
N ILE A 49 0.26 2.28 -3.20
CA ILE A 49 -0.23 3.45 -3.94
C ILE A 49 -1.73 3.64 -3.75
N SER A 50 -2.18 4.89 -3.77
CA SER A 50 -3.59 5.22 -3.51
C SER A 50 -4.51 4.77 -4.63
N ASP A 51 -5.81 4.72 -4.33
CA ASP A 51 -6.84 4.45 -5.33
C ASP A 51 -6.83 5.50 -6.47
N PHE A 52 -6.51 6.75 -6.14
CA PHE A 52 -6.35 7.83 -7.12
C PHE A 52 -5.17 7.56 -8.07
N ALA A 53 -4.02 7.12 -7.52
CA ALA A 53 -2.84 6.83 -8.32
C ALA A 53 -3.07 5.66 -9.28
N GLN A 54 -3.62 4.55 -8.79
CA GLN A 54 -3.88 3.38 -9.64
C GLN A 54 -4.92 3.70 -10.73
N ALA A 55 -5.94 4.51 -10.41
CA ALA A 55 -6.95 4.90 -11.38
C ALA A 55 -6.36 5.77 -12.49
N ALA A 56 -5.44 6.67 -12.16
CA ALA A 56 -4.73 7.51 -13.13
C ALA A 56 -3.82 6.67 -14.05
N LEU A 57 -3.24 5.58 -13.55
CA LEU A 57 -2.43 4.64 -14.36
C LEU A 57 -3.30 3.76 -15.28
N GLY A 58 -4.50 3.39 -14.84
CA GLY A 58 -5.35 2.41 -15.51
C GLY A 58 -4.92 0.97 -15.19
N ASP A 59 -5.14 0.04 -16.12
CA ASP A 59 -4.88 -1.39 -15.90
C ASP A 59 -3.39 -1.68 -15.69
N ILE A 60 -2.99 -1.93 -14.44
CA ILE A 60 -1.60 -2.20 -14.07
C ILE A 60 -1.25 -3.64 -14.47
N VAL A 61 -0.18 -3.78 -15.24
CA VAL A 61 0.30 -5.04 -15.81
C VAL A 61 1.68 -5.45 -15.30
N TYR A 62 2.40 -4.54 -14.64
CA TYR A 62 3.71 -4.82 -14.07
C TYR A 62 3.89 -4.07 -12.74
N ALA A 63 4.59 -4.72 -11.80
CA ALA A 63 4.98 -4.13 -10.52
C ALA A 63 6.36 -4.66 -10.13
N GLU A 64 7.29 -3.75 -9.88
CA GLU A 64 8.61 -4.01 -9.33
C GLU A 64 8.66 -3.49 -7.90
N LEU A 65 9.00 -4.36 -6.96
CA LEU A 65 8.98 -4.06 -5.52
C LEU A 65 10.39 -4.13 -4.93
N PRO A 66 10.68 -3.39 -3.85
CA PRO A 66 12.00 -3.45 -3.24
C PRO A 66 12.27 -4.80 -2.59
N GLU A 67 13.52 -5.24 -2.66
CA GLU A 67 13.97 -6.48 -2.05
C GLU A 67 13.96 -6.42 -0.51
N VAL A 68 13.60 -7.56 0.10
CA VAL A 68 13.62 -7.72 1.57
C VAL A 68 15.04 -7.55 2.09
N GLY A 69 15.19 -6.81 3.18
CA GLY A 69 16.48 -6.45 3.78
C GLY A 69 17.09 -5.16 3.24
N LYS A 70 16.54 -4.56 2.18
CA LYS A 70 16.99 -3.26 1.68
C LYS A 70 16.71 -2.17 2.71
N GLU A 71 17.71 -1.33 2.99
CA GLU A 71 17.53 -0.09 3.76
C GLU A 71 17.08 1.03 2.82
N LEU A 72 16.06 1.77 3.24
CA LEU A 72 15.42 2.84 2.50
C LEU A 72 15.39 4.12 3.34
N HIS A 73 15.59 5.25 2.69
CA HIS A 73 15.34 6.58 3.22
C HIS A 73 14.02 7.13 2.67
N ALA A 74 13.38 8.02 3.41
CA ALA A 74 12.22 8.77 2.91
C ALA A 74 12.56 9.48 1.60
N GLY A 75 11.74 9.27 0.57
CA GLY A 75 11.93 9.80 -0.78
C GLY A 75 12.80 8.95 -1.71
N ASP A 76 13.38 7.83 -1.26
CA ASP A 76 14.09 6.91 -2.14
C ASP A 76 13.12 6.31 -3.17
N SER A 77 13.55 6.18 -4.43
CA SER A 77 12.83 5.35 -5.42
C SER A 77 13.12 3.87 -5.14
N VAL A 78 12.07 3.07 -5.07
CA VAL A 78 12.13 1.68 -4.56
C VAL A 78 11.68 0.63 -5.56
N GLY A 79 11.09 1.06 -6.67
CA GLY A 79 10.51 0.21 -7.70
C GLY A 79 9.59 1.02 -8.60
N ALA A 80 8.73 0.34 -9.37
CA ALA A 80 7.80 0.98 -10.29
C ALA A 80 6.53 0.15 -10.49
N VAL A 81 5.46 0.80 -10.93
CA VAL A 81 4.25 0.18 -11.45
C VAL A 81 4.02 0.65 -12.88
N GLU A 82 3.58 -0.26 -13.74
CA GLU A 82 3.34 0.06 -15.15
C GLU A 82 1.99 -0.46 -15.62
N SER A 83 1.32 0.35 -16.43
CA SER A 83 0.17 -0.01 -17.24
C SER A 83 0.55 0.02 -18.72
N VAL A 84 -0.39 -0.33 -19.58
CA VAL A 84 -0.22 -0.17 -21.04
C VAL A 84 -0.03 1.30 -21.45
N LYS A 85 -0.48 2.25 -20.61
CA LYS A 85 -0.56 3.67 -20.95
C LYS A 85 0.48 4.53 -20.24
N ALA A 86 0.96 4.11 -19.06
CA ALA A 86 1.80 4.93 -18.20
C ALA A 86 2.67 4.05 -17.30
N ALA A 87 3.78 4.62 -16.82
CA ALA A 87 4.62 4.07 -15.77
C ALA A 87 4.74 5.09 -14.64
N SER A 88 4.85 4.62 -13.41
CA SER A 88 5.15 5.45 -12.25
C SER A 88 6.16 4.75 -11.36
N ASP A 89 7.23 5.46 -11.02
CA ASP A 89 8.10 5.06 -9.92
C ASP A 89 7.31 5.03 -8.62
N ILE A 90 7.73 4.16 -7.70
CA ILE A 90 7.26 4.12 -6.32
C ILE A 90 8.34 4.72 -5.43
N TYR A 91 7.95 5.62 -4.54
CA TYR A 91 8.86 6.23 -3.58
C TYR A 91 8.58 5.77 -2.15
N SER A 92 9.62 5.69 -1.32
CA SER A 92 9.45 5.38 0.10
C SER A 92 8.85 6.56 0.85
N PRO A 93 7.68 6.44 1.50
CA PRO A 93 7.09 7.55 2.25
C PRO A 93 7.87 7.87 3.53
N ILE A 94 8.58 6.89 4.08
CA ILE A 94 9.39 7.00 5.31
C ILE A 94 10.64 6.13 5.20
N SER A 95 11.60 6.35 6.10
CA SER A 95 12.83 5.60 6.27
C SER A 95 12.60 4.30 7.04
N GLY A 96 13.25 3.22 6.61
CA GLY A 96 13.10 1.91 7.23
C GLY A 96 13.89 0.81 6.54
N THR A 97 13.73 -0.42 7.04
CA THR A 97 14.27 -1.63 6.39
C THR A 97 13.11 -2.46 5.86
N VAL A 98 13.17 -2.88 4.59
CA VAL A 98 12.13 -3.73 4.00
C VAL A 98 12.10 -5.07 4.72
N THR A 99 10.95 -5.42 5.29
CA THR A 99 10.77 -6.70 6.00
C THR A 99 9.98 -7.72 5.19
N GLU A 100 9.14 -7.25 4.26
CA GLU A 100 8.26 -8.09 3.45
C GLU A 100 7.89 -7.34 2.16
N LYS A 101 7.77 -8.06 1.05
CA LYS A 101 7.18 -7.56 -0.20
C LYS A 101 5.99 -8.42 -0.59
N ASN A 102 5.00 -7.82 -1.24
CA ASN A 102 3.80 -8.52 -1.66
C ASN A 102 4.05 -9.27 -2.97
N ILE A 103 4.53 -10.51 -2.85
CA ILE A 103 4.79 -11.41 -3.98
C ILE A 103 3.54 -11.71 -4.82
N GLU A 104 2.34 -11.59 -4.23
CA GLU A 104 1.08 -11.78 -4.97
C GLU A 104 0.89 -10.64 -5.97
N VAL A 105 1.22 -9.40 -5.59
CA VAL A 105 1.19 -8.24 -6.48
C VAL A 105 2.22 -8.35 -7.61
N GLU A 106 3.45 -8.81 -7.34
CA GLU A 106 4.44 -9.05 -8.41
C GLU A 106 3.91 -10.06 -9.44
N SER A 107 3.23 -11.11 -8.99
CA SER A 107 2.67 -12.15 -9.86
C SER A 107 1.34 -11.75 -10.53
N ASN A 108 0.59 -10.83 -9.93
CA ASN A 108 -0.72 -10.37 -10.37
C ASN A 108 -0.93 -8.88 -10.06
N PRO A 109 -0.31 -7.98 -10.85
CA PRO A 109 -0.35 -6.54 -10.56
C PRO A 109 -1.76 -5.92 -10.56
N SER A 110 -2.73 -6.56 -11.22
CA SER A 110 -4.14 -6.13 -11.21
C SER A 110 -4.79 -6.12 -9.82
N LEU A 111 -4.16 -6.73 -8.81
CA LEU A 111 -4.58 -6.62 -7.41
C LEU A 111 -4.56 -5.18 -6.91
N ILE A 112 -3.62 -4.37 -7.39
CA ILE A 112 -3.54 -2.95 -7.07
C ILE A 112 -4.81 -2.24 -7.54
N ASN A 113 -5.27 -2.50 -8.77
CA ASN A 113 -6.51 -1.90 -9.28
C ASN A 113 -7.77 -2.37 -8.53
N LYS A 114 -7.81 -3.63 -8.10
CA LYS A 114 -9.01 -4.21 -7.45
C LYS A 114 -9.13 -3.86 -5.97
N SER A 115 -8.00 -3.62 -5.29
CA SER A 115 -7.95 -3.56 -3.84
C SER A 115 -6.73 -2.78 -3.36
N ALA A 116 -6.52 -1.56 -3.87
CA ALA A 116 -5.33 -0.75 -3.65
C ALA A 116 -4.87 -0.67 -2.18
N ILE A 117 -5.81 -0.57 -1.24
CA ILE A 117 -5.51 -0.43 0.20
C ILE A 117 -5.36 -1.78 0.92
N ASP A 118 -6.17 -2.78 0.56
CA ASP A 118 -6.25 -4.03 1.32
C ASP A 118 -5.29 -5.08 0.76
N LYS A 119 -5.57 -5.64 -0.43
CA LYS A 119 -4.72 -6.67 -1.06
C LYS A 119 -3.61 -6.13 -1.93
N GLY A 120 -3.72 -4.87 -2.37
CA GLY A 120 -2.78 -4.17 -3.25
C GLY A 120 -1.64 -3.45 -2.51
N TRP A 121 -1.43 -3.72 -1.23
CA TRP A 121 -0.24 -3.24 -0.53
C TRP A 121 1.03 -3.77 -1.21
N LEU A 122 2.11 -3.01 -1.18
CA LEU A 122 3.32 -3.28 -1.97
C LEU A 122 4.43 -3.89 -1.11
N TYR A 123 4.83 -3.21 -0.03
CA TYR A 123 5.87 -3.70 0.86
C TYR A 123 5.65 -3.23 2.29
N LYS A 124 6.38 -3.85 3.22
CA LYS A 124 6.41 -3.49 4.64
C LYS A 124 7.80 -3.06 5.06
N LEU A 125 7.86 -2.07 5.93
CA LEU A 125 9.07 -1.56 6.53
C LEU A 125 9.07 -1.81 8.04
N LYS A 126 10.24 -2.12 8.59
CA LYS A 126 10.55 -1.81 9.98
C LYS A 126 10.85 -0.32 10.07
N VAL A 127 10.02 0.43 10.79
CA VAL A 127 10.13 1.89 10.91
C VAL A 127 11.45 2.28 11.57
N LYS A 128 12.17 3.24 10.97
CA LYS A 128 13.42 3.80 11.52
C LYS A 128 13.18 5.11 12.27
N ASP A 129 12.35 6.00 11.72
CA ASP A 129 11.95 7.25 12.38
C ASP A 129 10.45 7.49 12.18
N VAL A 130 9.69 7.47 13.28
CA VAL A 130 8.25 7.71 13.26
C VAL A 130 7.90 9.19 13.05
N ASN A 131 8.84 10.11 13.28
CA ASN A 131 8.58 11.54 13.14
C ASN A 131 8.39 11.98 11.69
N GLU A 132 8.92 11.22 10.73
CA GLU A 132 8.75 11.49 9.29
C GLU A 132 7.27 11.45 8.88
N LEU A 133 6.40 10.77 9.64
CA LEU A 133 4.94 10.79 9.40
C LEU A 133 4.32 12.18 9.53
N LYS A 134 4.95 13.09 10.29
CA LYS A 134 4.46 14.47 10.46
C LYS A 134 4.59 15.30 9.19
N GLU A 135 5.47 14.90 8.28
CA GLU A 135 5.68 15.54 6.97
C GLU A 135 4.68 15.03 5.92
N LEU A 136 3.90 13.99 6.24
CA LEU A 136 2.93 13.38 5.35
C LEU A 136 1.52 13.93 5.59
N MET A 137 0.68 13.84 4.57
CA MET A 137 -0.72 14.24 4.64
C MET A 137 -1.54 13.16 5.35
N ASN A 138 -2.41 13.53 6.29
CA ASN A 138 -3.44 12.61 6.77
C ASN A 138 -4.58 12.47 5.76
N GLU A 139 -5.55 11.61 6.04
CA GLU A 139 -6.72 11.38 5.18
C GLU A 139 -7.40 12.67 4.73
N THR A 140 -7.75 13.56 5.68
CA THR A 140 -8.46 14.81 5.39
C THR A 140 -7.64 15.74 4.48
N ALA A 141 -6.35 15.88 4.75
CA ALA A 141 -5.46 16.70 3.93
C ALA A 141 -5.30 16.11 2.52
N TYR A 142 -5.19 14.79 2.41
CA TYR A 142 -5.07 14.09 1.14
C TYR A 142 -6.35 14.19 0.29
N GLU A 143 -7.53 14.10 0.92
CA GLU A 143 -8.81 14.32 0.23
C GLU A 143 -8.94 15.74 -0.34
N ALA A 144 -8.46 16.75 0.39
CA ALA A 144 -8.41 18.11 -0.13
C ALA A 144 -7.41 18.25 -1.29
N TYR A 145 -6.24 17.62 -1.16
CA TYR A 145 -5.17 17.64 -2.16
C TYR A 145 -5.62 17.05 -3.51
N LYS A 146 -6.21 15.84 -3.50
CA LYS A 146 -6.71 15.19 -4.73
C LYS A 146 -7.74 16.05 -5.47
N LYS A 147 -8.67 16.67 -4.73
CA LYS A 147 -9.69 17.55 -5.33
C LYS A 147 -9.08 18.77 -6.02
N MET A 148 -7.98 19.30 -5.48
CA MET A 148 -7.26 20.40 -6.11
C MET A 148 -6.59 19.94 -7.41
N GLU A 149 -5.95 18.77 -7.41
CA GLU A 149 -5.32 18.21 -8.62
C GLU A 149 -6.35 17.83 -9.69
N GLU A 150 -7.48 17.24 -9.32
CA GLU A 150 -8.59 16.95 -10.26
C GLU A 150 -9.11 18.22 -10.95
N GLN A 151 -9.14 19.34 -10.24
CA GLN A 151 -9.56 20.64 -10.77
C GLN A 151 -8.51 21.26 -11.70
N GLU A 152 -7.22 21.06 -11.41
CA GLU A 152 -6.13 21.54 -12.25
C GLU A 152 -6.06 20.79 -13.58
N VAL A 153 -6.30 19.47 -13.59
CA VAL A 153 -6.34 18.66 -14.82
C VAL A 153 -7.56 18.97 -15.70
N ALA A 154 -8.64 19.50 -15.12
CA ALA A 154 -9.86 19.85 -15.84
C ALA A 154 -9.81 21.22 -16.54
N HIS A 155 -8.78 22.04 -16.28
CA HIS A 155 -8.61 23.37 -16.89
C HIS A 155 -7.59 23.37 -18.02
#